data_AF-A0A7K6H3Y5-F1
#
_entry.id   AF-A0A7K6H3Y5-F1
#
_cell.length_a   1.000
_cell.length_b   1.000
_cell.length_c   1.000
_cell.angle_alpha   90.00
_cell.angle_beta   90.00
_cell.angle_gamma   90.00
#
_symmetry.space_group_name_H-M   'P 1'
#
loop_
_entity.id
_entity.type
_entity.pdbx_description
1 polymer ?
#
loop_
_entity_poly.entity_id
_entity_poly.type
_entity_poly.pdbx_seq_one_letter_code
_entity_poly.pdbx_strand_id
1 'polypeptide(L)'
;QVYKGLDIITNKVSPQEQRLCRHHMISFVDPLVSNYTVVDFRDKAVPVISFDIFARDKIPIVVGGTNYYIESLLWKVLINTKEMPSSAPRPASDRKVELEQLDSAELHRRLSQVDPEMAAKLHPHDKRKVARSLQVFEETGIPHSEILQQQQEEEGGGPLGGPLKYPYSCILWLHADQAALDARLDKRVDDMVASGLLEELRNFHRRYNREKVAENRQDYQHGIFQSIGFKEFHEYLISEGNCSPETSALLLEKGIQALKQVTKRYARRQNKWVRNRFLKR
;
A
#
# COMPACT_ATOMS: atom_id res chain seq x y z
N GLN A 1 -1.90 -7.27 5.19
CA GLN A 1 -2.94 -7.93 6.02
C GLN A 1 -4.32 -8.01 5.36
N VAL A 2 -4.65 -7.13 4.41
CA VAL A 2 -5.95 -7.18 3.70
C VAL A 2 -6.13 -8.44 2.83
N TYR A 3 -5.05 -9.02 2.30
CA TYR A 3 -5.09 -10.21 1.45
C TYR A 3 -5.33 -11.50 2.24
N LYS A 4 -6.09 -12.44 1.67
CA LYS A 4 -6.34 -13.79 2.21
C LYS A 4 -5.06 -14.64 2.14
N GLY A 5 -4.85 -15.49 3.16
CA GLY A 5 -3.60 -16.25 3.32
C GLY A 5 -2.39 -15.33 3.54
N LEU A 6 -1.18 -15.89 3.52
CA LEU A 6 0.06 -15.15 3.82
C LEU A 6 0.03 -14.54 5.22
N ASP A 7 -0.44 -15.31 6.19
CA ASP A 7 -0.67 -14.90 7.57
C ASP A 7 0.67 -14.67 8.30
N ILE A 8 1.66 -15.54 8.10
CA ILE A 8 2.98 -15.42 8.74
C ILE A 8 3.72 -14.23 8.13
N ILE A 9 3.88 -14.17 6.81
CA ILE A 9 4.65 -13.12 6.16
C ILE A 9 4.05 -11.72 6.33
N THR A 10 2.72 -11.61 6.39
CA THR A 10 2.06 -10.33 6.66
C THR A 10 1.85 -10.04 8.14
N ASN A 11 2.40 -10.90 9.02
CA ASN A 11 2.37 -10.79 10.47
C ASN A 11 0.95 -10.50 10.98
N LYS A 12 -0.02 -11.31 10.54
CA LYS A 12 -1.41 -11.16 10.95
C LYS A 12 -1.58 -11.61 12.40
N VAL A 13 -2.51 -10.96 13.08
CA VAL A 13 -3.00 -11.37 14.40
C VAL A 13 -3.48 -12.82 14.32
N SER A 14 -3.10 -13.62 15.31
CA SER A 14 -3.44 -15.05 15.34
C SER A 14 -4.95 -15.27 15.44
N PRO A 15 -5.48 -16.43 15.02
CA PRO A 15 -6.91 -16.74 15.18
C PRO A 15 -7.37 -16.71 16.64
N GLN A 16 -6.48 -16.95 17.60
CA GLN A 16 -6.80 -16.89 19.03
C GLN A 16 -6.98 -15.44 19.50
N GLU A 17 -6.06 -14.56 19.13
CA GLU A 17 -6.15 -13.12 19.44
C GLU A 17 -7.32 -12.46 18.70
N GLN A 18 -7.63 -12.86 17.46
CA GLN A 18 -8.80 -12.37 16.73
C GLN A 18 -10.14 -12.73 17.39
N ARG A 19 -10.17 -13.74 18.29
CA ARG A 19 -11.37 -14.05 19.08
C ARG A 19 -11.56 -13.12 20.27
N LEU A 20 -10.50 -12.44 20.73
CA LEU A 20 -10.58 -11.53 21.88
C LEU A 20 -11.34 -10.24 21.53
N CYS A 21 -11.28 -9.79 20.28
CA CYS A 21 -12.06 -8.66 19.80
C CYS A 21 -12.36 -8.76 18.31
N ARG A 22 -13.49 -8.18 17.87
CA ARG A 22 -13.89 -8.21 16.46
C ARG A 22 -12.91 -7.40 15.61
N HIS A 23 -12.24 -8.06 14.69
CA HIS A 23 -11.39 -7.42 13.69
C HIS A 23 -12.18 -7.18 12.39
N HIS A 24 -11.98 -6.01 11.80
CA HIS A 24 -12.49 -5.65 10.49
C HIS A 24 -11.32 -5.51 9.51
N MET A 25 -11.58 -5.57 8.20
CA MET A 25 -10.58 -5.28 7.16
C MET A 25 -9.31 -6.18 7.19
N ILE A 26 -9.42 -7.41 7.68
CA ILE A 26 -8.36 -8.43 7.64
C ILE A 26 -8.77 -9.58 6.71
N SER A 27 -7.83 -10.11 5.92
CA SER A 27 -8.03 -11.30 5.07
C SER A 27 -9.30 -11.30 4.21
N PHE A 28 -9.62 -10.18 3.55
CA PHE A 28 -10.84 -10.05 2.74
C PHE A 28 -10.57 -9.87 1.24
N VAL A 29 -9.35 -9.52 0.84
CA VAL A 29 -8.93 -9.36 -0.57
C VAL A 29 -8.36 -10.67 -1.08
N ASP A 30 -8.77 -11.11 -2.26
CA ASP A 30 -8.17 -12.28 -2.90
C ASP A 30 -6.73 -11.96 -3.38
N PRO A 31 -5.71 -12.81 -3.15
CA PRO A 31 -4.35 -12.59 -3.63
C PRO A 31 -4.22 -12.38 -5.14
N LEU A 32 -5.16 -12.86 -5.94
CA LEU A 32 -5.20 -12.67 -7.39
C LEU A 32 -5.62 -11.25 -7.80
N VAL A 33 -6.23 -10.48 -6.89
CA VAL A 33 -6.57 -9.08 -7.15
C VAL A 33 -5.29 -8.26 -7.17
N SER A 34 -4.85 -7.87 -8.37
CA SER A 34 -3.62 -7.10 -8.58
C SER A 34 -3.78 -5.60 -8.30
N ASN A 35 -5.00 -5.08 -8.37
CA ASN A 35 -5.26 -3.63 -8.44
C ASN A 35 -5.93 -3.09 -7.16
N TYR A 36 -5.73 -3.72 -6.01
CA TYR A 36 -6.34 -3.23 -4.76
C TYR A 36 -5.66 -1.93 -4.29
N THR A 37 -6.39 -0.82 -4.29
CA THR A 37 -5.85 0.51 -4.02
C THR A 37 -6.26 1.07 -2.66
N VAL A 38 -5.65 2.20 -2.30
CA VAL A 38 -6.03 2.97 -1.11
C VAL A 38 -7.48 3.48 -1.18
N VAL A 39 -7.98 3.77 -2.40
CA VAL A 39 -9.37 4.21 -2.62
C VAL A 39 -10.31 3.07 -2.29
N ASP A 40 -10.03 1.85 -2.78
CA ASP A 40 -10.83 0.66 -2.49
C ASP A 40 -10.86 0.31 -1.00
N PHE A 41 -9.73 0.53 -0.31
CA PHE A 41 -9.64 0.37 1.13
C PHE A 41 -10.51 1.38 1.87
N ARG A 42 -10.37 2.68 1.53
CA ARG A 42 -11.17 3.75 2.12
C ARG A 42 -12.66 3.49 1.92
N ASP A 43 -13.08 3.19 0.70
CA ASP A 43 -14.49 3.04 0.33
C ASP A 43 -15.14 1.81 0.99
N LYS A 44 -14.34 0.79 1.34
CA LYS A 44 -14.80 -0.34 2.16
C LYS A 44 -14.77 -0.06 3.66
N ALA A 45 -13.76 0.65 4.16
CA ALA A 45 -13.57 0.89 5.58
C ALA A 45 -14.49 2.01 6.13
N VAL A 46 -14.75 3.06 5.37
CA VAL A 46 -15.59 4.19 5.82
C VAL A 46 -17.01 3.73 6.18
N PRO A 47 -17.72 2.93 5.37
CA PRO A 47 -19.04 2.41 5.75
C PRO A 47 -19.00 1.53 7.02
N VAL A 48 -17.94 0.74 7.21
CA VAL A 48 -17.76 -0.08 8.41
C VAL A 48 -17.62 0.81 9.65
N ILE A 49 -16.86 1.89 9.55
CA ILE A 49 -16.70 2.86 10.65
C ILE A 49 -18.03 3.57 10.92
N SER A 50 -18.62 4.19 9.89
CA SER A 50 -19.76 5.09 10.01
C SER A 50 -21.09 4.39 10.28
N PHE A 51 -21.36 3.25 9.63
CA PHE A 51 -22.68 2.62 9.64
C PHE A 51 -22.74 1.27 10.38
N ASP A 52 -21.60 0.68 10.75
CA ASP A 52 -21.56 -0.55 11.55
C ASP A 52 -21.03 -0.28 12.97
N ILE A 53 -19.80 0.25 13.10
CA ILE A 53 -19.17 0.39 14.42
C ILE A 53 -19.84 1.51 15.24
N PHE A 54 -19.98 2.72 14.69
CA PHE A 54 -20.65 3.81 15.41
C PHE A 54 -22.13 3.52 15.67
N ALA A 55 -22.83 2.86 14.74
CA ALA A 55 -24.23 2.47 14.92
C ALA A 55 -24.44 1.46 16.07
N ARG A 56 -23.37 0.81 16.55
CA ARG A 56 -23.37 -0.10 17.71
C ARG A 56 -22.86 0.56 19.00
N ASP A 57 -22.73 1.88 19.03
CA ASP A 57 -22.15 2.67 20.14
C ASP A 57 -20.76 2.15 20.55
N LYS A 58 -19.95 1.75 19.57
CA LYS A 58 -18.56 1.31 19.77
C LYS A 58 -17.58 2.35 19.21
N ILE A 59 -16.38 2.35 19.78
CA ILE A 59 -15.28 3.20 19.33
C ILE A 59 -14.47 2.44 18.27
N PRO A 60 -14.37 2.93 17.02
CA PRO A 60 -13.49 2.34 16.01
C PRO A 60 -12.02 2.55 16.38
N ILE A 61 -11.24 1.48 16.40
CA ILE A 61 -9.79 1.54 16.59
C ILE A 61 -9.13 1.07 15.29
N VAL A 62 -8.51 2.02 14.58
CA VAL A 62 -7.77 1.73 13.34
C VAL A 62 -6.30 1.47 13.70
N VAL A 63 -5.84 0.25 13.48
CA VAL A 63 -4.47 -0.17 13.74
C VAL A 63 -3.81 -0.61 12.43
N GLY A 64 -2.59 -0.12 12.16
CA GLY A 64 -1.85 -0.56 10.98
C GLY A 64 -0.52 0.15 10.79
N GLY A 65 0.32 -0.44 9.93
CA GLY A 65 1.61 0.13 9.56
C GLY A 65 1.60 0.97 8.28
N THR A 66 0.56 0.83 7.45
CA THR A 66 0.46 1.56 6.18
C THR A 66 -0.12 2.95 6.44
N ASN A 67 0.71 3.87 6.94
CA ASN A 67 0.27 5.20 7.37
C ASN A 67 -0.43 6.01 6.27
N TYR A 68 -0.13 5.77 4.99
CA TYR A 68 -0.85 6.38 3.88
C TYR A 68 -2.34 5.98 3.84
N TYR A 69 -2.65 4.72 4.17
CA TYR A 69 -4.03 4.24 4.21
C TYR A 69 -4.76 4.84 5.43
N ILE A 70 -4.09 4.88 6.59
CA ILE A 70 -4.64 5.54 7.78
C ILE A 70 -4.91 7.03 7.50
N GLU A 71 -3.98 7.72 6.84
CA GLU A 71 -4.15 9.11 6.46
C GLU A 71 -5.38 9.31 5.57
N SER A 72 -5.60 8.42 4.60
CA SER A 72 -6.77 8.48 3.70
C SER A 72 -8.11 8.23 4.40
N LEU A 73 -8.10 7.53 5.53
CA LEU A 73 -9.28 7.31 6.36
C LEU A 73 -9.57 8.51 7.25
N LEU A 74 -8.53 9.16 7.77
CA LEU A 74 -8.67 10.25 8.73
C LEU A 74 -8.87 11.61 8.06
N TRP A 75 -8.18 11.89 6.95
CA TRP A 75 -8.25 13.18 6.25
C TRP A 75 -8.77 13.07 4.82
N LYS A 76 -9.26 14.18 4.30
CA LYS A 76 -9.60 14.34 2.88
C LYS A 76 -8.32 14.59 2.06
N VAL A 77 -7.58 13.51 1.78
CA VAL A 77 -6.30 13.56 1.02
C VAL A 77 -6.36 12.84 -0.33
N LEU A 78 -7.46 12.13 -0.61
CA LEU A 78 -7.65 11.40 -1.86
C LEU A 78 -8.61 12.16 -2.75
N ILE A 79 -8.30 12.22 -4.04
CA ILE A 79 -9.21 12.71 -5.06
C ILE A 79 -10.04 11.55 -5.59
N ASN A 80 -11.34 11.63 -5.37
CA ASN A 80 -12.32 10.71 -5.94
C ASN A 80 -12.96 11.35 -7.17
N THR A 81 -12.54 10.92 -8.35
CA THR A 81 -13.09 11.41 -9.62
C THR A 81 -14.50 10.88 -9.90
N LYS A 82 -14.97 9.86 -9.17
CA LYS A 82 -16.32 9.28 -9.34
C LYS A 82 -17.44 10.21 -8.87
N GLU A 83 -17.16 11.11 -7.93
CA GLU A 83 -18.13 12.06 -7.33
C GLU A 83 -18.12 13.42 -8.03
N MET A 84 -17.17 13.66 -8.95
CA MET A 84 -17.03 14.92 -9.67
C MET A 84 -17.88 14.92 -10.95
N PRO A 85 -18.38 16.09 -11.40
CA PRO A 85 -19.01 16.21 -12.71
C PRO A 85 -18.01 15.77 -13.79
N SER A 86 -18.39 14.81 -14.62
CA SER A 86 -17.51 14.25 -15.65
C SER A 86 -17.88 14.84 -17.00
N SER A 87 -16.89 15.37 -17.71
CA SER A 87 -17.03 15.91 -19.06
C SER A 87 -16.84 14.85 -20.15
N ALA A 88 -16.36 13.65 -19.80
CA ALA A 88 -16.01 12.58 -20.73
C ALA A 88 -16.71 11.24 -20.39
N PRO A 89 -16.98 10.37 -21.38
CA PRO A 89 -17.45 9.01 -21.12
C PRO A 89 -16.42 8.28 -20.25
N ARG A 90 -16.83 7.78 -19.07
CA ARG A 90 -15.93 7.02 -18.19
C ARG A 90 -15.43 5.79 -18.94
N PRO A 91 -14.12 5.67 -19.22
CA PRO A 91 -13.61 4.49 -19.91
C PRO A 91 -13.83 3.25 -19.05
N ALA A 92 -14.17 2.13 -19.69
CA ALA A 92 -14.30 0.83 -19.04
C ALA A 92 -12.93 0.21 -18.67
N SER A 93 -11.85 0.69 -19.30
CA SER A 93 -10.46 0.33 -18.99
C SER A 93 -9.86 1.29 -17.97
N ASP A 94 -8.93 0.78 -17.15
CA ASP A 94 -8.17 1.57 -16.19
C ASP A 94 -7.19 2.46 -16.96
N ARG A 95 -7.66 3.62 -17.44
CA ARG A 95 -6.94 4.58 -18.30
C ARG A 95 -5.54 4.91 -17.79
N LYS A 96 -5.36 4.86 -16.47
CA LYS A 96 -4.06 4.97 -15.81
C LYS A 96 -3.03 3.96 -16.32
N VAL A 97 -3.42 2.70 -16.52
CA VAL A 97 -2.53 1.63 -17.00
C VAL A 97 -2.05 1.92 -18.43
N GLU A 98 -2.94 2.42 -19.29
CA GLU A 98 -2.59 2.85 -20.65
C GLU A 98 -1.60 4.02 -20.63
N LEU A 99 -1.83 5.00 -19.75
CA LEU A 99 -0.91 6.13 -19.58
C LEU A 99 0.46 5.69 -19.07
N GLU A 100 0.52 4.73 -18.13
CA GLU A 100 1.79 4.22 -17.61
C GLU A 100 2.66 3.50 -18.66
N GLN A 101 2.06 3.06 -19.78
CA GLN A 101 2.80 2.47 -20.92
C GLN A 101 3.51 3.53 -21.78
N LEU A 102 3.13 4.80 -21.67
CA LEU A 102 3.76 5.88 -22.42
C LEU A 102 5.16 6.20 -21.86
N ASP A 103 5.95 6.88 -22.69
CA ASP A 103 7.25 7.39 -22.25
C ASP A 103 7.09 8.47 -21.17
N SER A 104 8.04 8.50 -20.21
CA SER A 104 8.01 9.48 -19.11
C SER A 104 8.08 10.93 -19.60
N ALA A 105 8.88 11.21 -20.62
CA ALA A 105 9.03 12.57 -21.12
C ALA A 105 7.73 13.03 -21.79
N GLU A 106 7.09 12.14 -22.54
CA GLU A 106 5.80 12.41 -23.18
C GLU A 106 4.68 12.64 -22.15
N LEU A 107 4.62 11.81 -21.10
CA LEU A 107 3.67 12.00 -20.01
C LEU A 107 3.86 13.35 -19.32
N HIS A 108 5.10 13.70 -19.00
CA HIS A 108 5.41 14.97 -18.33
C HIS A 108 5.15 16.18 -19.22
N ARG A 109 5.44 16.06 -20.52
CA ARG A 109 5.08 17.09 -21.52
C ARG A 109 3.58 17.32 -21.59
N ARG A 110 2.77 16.24 -21.64
CA ARG A 110 1.30 16.36 -21.61
C ARG A 110 0.83 16.99 -20.31
N LEU A 111 1.38 16.58 -19.16
CA LEU A 111 1.02 17.16 -17.87
C LEU A 111 1.33 18.66 -17.84
N SER A 112 2.47 19.08 -18.38
CA SER A 112 2.88 20.48 -18.43
C SER A 112 1.94 21.36 -19.26
N GLN A 113 1.23 20.79 -20.24
CA GLN A 113 0.26 21.51 -21.06
C GLN A 113 -1.09 21.71 -20.35
N VAL A 114 -1.50 20.77 -19.50
CA VAL A 114 -2.81 20.80 -18.83
C VAL A 114 -2.75 21.30 -17.39
N ASP A 115 -1.63 21.09 -16.70
CA ASP A 115 -1.42 21.40 -15.29
C ASP A 115 0.08 21.72 -15.04
N PRO A 116 0.54 22.92 -15.43
CA PRO A 116 1.95 23.31 -15.31
C PRO A 116 2.43 23.35 -13.85
N GLU A 117 1.54 23.67 -12.91
CA GLU A 117 1.87 23.68 -11.48
C GLU A 117 2.19 22.27 -10.96
N MET A 118 1.37 21.29 -11.32
CA MET A 118 1.62 19.90 -10.93
C MET A 118 2.84 19.33 -11.65
N ALA A 119 3.06 19.70 -12.92
CA ALA A 119 4.25 19.31 -13.66
C ALA A 119 5.55 19.85 -13.03
N ALA A 120 5.52 21.06 -12.45
CA ALA A 120 6.67 21.61 -11.72
C ALA A 120 6.93 20.90 -10.38
N LYS A 121 5.86 20.40 -9.72
CA LYS A 121 5.95 19.66 -8.45
C LYS A 121 6.38 18.20 -8.62
N LEU A 122 6.03 17.56 -9.73
CA LEU A 122 6.29 16.14 -9.99
C LEU A 122 7.53 15.92 -10.85
N HIS A 123 8.41 15.03 -10.40
CA HIS A 123 9.57 14.63 -11.20
C HIS A 123 9.11 13.83 -12.44
N PRO A 124 9.70 14.05 -13.65
CA PRO A 124 9.30 13.33 -14.87
C PRO A 124 9.38 11.79 -14.77
N HIS A 125 10.30 11.27 -13.96
CA HIS A 125 10.42 9.84 -13.69
C HIS A 125 9.34 9.25 -12.77
N ASP A 126 8.53 10.07 -12.08
CA ASP A 126 7.40 9.61 -11.26
C ASP A 126 6.19 9.27 -12.15
N LYS A 127 6.37 8.36 -13.12
CA LYS A 127 5.37 7.99 -14.15
C LYS A 127 3.98 7.75 -13.58
N ARG A 128 3.89 7.02 -12.46
CA ARG A 128 2.61 6.69 -11.81
C ARG A 128 1.86 7.92 -11.29
N LYS A 129 2.57 8.91 -10.75
CA LYS A 129 1.96 10.15 -10.24
C LYS A 129 1.56 11.06 -11.39
N VAL A 130 2.43 11.18 -12.40
CA VAL A 130 2.15 11.96 -13.62
C VAL A 130 0.94 11.38 -14.35
N ALA A 131 0.90 10.06 -14.56
CA ALA A 131 -0.24 9.36 -15.15
C ALA A 131 -1.52 9.54 -14.32
N ARG A 132 -1.44 9.50 -12.98
CA ARG A 132 -2.61 9.78 -12.14
C ARG A 132 -3.10 11.24 -12.28
N SER A 133 -2.20 12.22 -12.32
CA SER A 133 -2.58 13.63 -12.51
C SER A 133 -3.27 13.85 -13.86
N LEU A 134 -2.72 13.27 -14.92
CA LEU A 134 -3.34 13.29 -16.25
C LEU A 134 -4.70 12.60 -16.25
N GLN A 135 -4.81 11.41 -15.65
CA GLN A 135 -6.08 10.70 -15.52
C GLN A 135 -7.13 11.56 -14.80
N VAL A 136 -6.76 12.24 -13.71
CA VAL A 136 -7.68 13.13 -12.98
C VAL A 136 -8.20 14.21 -13.92
N PHE A 137 -7.32 14.89 -14.65
CA PHE A 137 -7.71 15.90 -15.63
C PHE A 137 -8.58 15.34 -16.76
N GLU A 138 -8.25 14.18 -17.33
CA GLU A 138 -9.05 13.53 -18.38
C GLU A 138 -10.46 13.16 -17.89
N GLU A 139 -10.63 12.80 -16.61
CA GLU A 139 -11.91 12.37 -16.04
C GLU A 139 -12.80 13.53 -15.58
N THR A 140 -12.20 14.60 -15.05
CA THR A 140 -12.91 15.75 -14.45
C THR A 140 -12.91 17.01 -15.31
N GLY A 141 -11.95 17.15 -16.21
CA GLY A 141 -11.66 18.39 -16.94
C GLY A 141 -11.00 19.49 -16.09
N ILE A 142 -10.69 19.23 -14.83
CA ILE A 142 -10.13 20.21 -13.88
C ILE A 142 -8.68 19.81 -13.56
N PRO A 143 -7.72 20.75 -13.57
CA PRO A 143 -6.33 20.50 -13.18
C PRO A 143 -6.22 19.85 -11.79
N HIS A 144 -5.27 18.92 -11.63
CA HIS A 144 -5.08 18.21 -10.37
C HIS A 144 -4.59 19.18 -9.27
N SER A 145 -3.71 20.12 -9.62
CA SER A 145 -3.28 21.21 -8.72
C SER A 145 -4.45 21.99 -8.14
N GLU A 146 -5.43 22.35 -8.96
CA GLU A 146 -6.61 23.12 -8.56
C GLU A 146 -7.48 22.35 -7.57
N ILE A 147 -7.76 21.06 -7.84
CA ILE A 147 -8.55 20.22 -6.90
C ILE A 147 -7.85 20.10 -5.55
N LEU A 148 -6.52 19.98 -5.54
CA LEU A 148 -5.76 19.92 -4.28
C LEU A 148 -5.80 21.26 -3.55
N GLN A 149 -5.72 22.39 -4.27
CA GLN A 149 -5.83 23.71 -3.67
C GLN A 149 -7.20 23.90 -3.01
N GLN A 150 -8.29 23.56 -3.71
CA GLN A 150 -9.64 23.61 -3.15
C GLN A 150 -9.75 22.79 -1.86
N GLN A 151 -9.16 21.59 -1.82
CA GLN A 151 -9.13 20.77 -0.59
C GLN A 151 -8.35 21.44 0.54
N GLN A 152 -7.25 22.13 0.24
CA GLN A 152 -6.43 22.81 1.25
C GLN A 152 -7.15 24.03 1.83
N GLU A 153 -7.98 24.70 1.03
CA GLU A 153 -8.73 25.90 1.39
C GLU A 153 -10.06 25.59 2.13
N GLU A 154 -10.52 24.34 2.14
CA GLU A 154 -11.66 23.90 2.94
C GLU A 154 -11.45 24.18 4.45
N GLU A 155 -12.54 24.45 5.17
CA GLU A 155 -12.46 24.69 6.62
C GLU A 155 -11.87 23.48 7.35
N GLY A 156 -10.73 23.69 8.04
CA GLY A 156 -9.95 22.62 8.67
C GLY A 156 -8.95 21.91 7.76
N GLY A 157 -8.80 22.36 6.51
CA GLY A 157 -7.75 21.96 5.58
C GLY A 157 -6.38 22.53 5.94
N GLY A 158 -5.33 21.99 5.34
CA GLY A 158 -3.96 22.45 5.55
C GLY A 158 -3.02 22.00 4.43
N PRO A 159 -1.70 22.28 4.53
CA PRO A 159 -0.75 22.07 3.43
C PRO A 159 -0.67 20.64 2.88
N LEU A 160 -1.15 19.67 3.67
CA LEU A 160 -1.03 18.25 3.39
C LEU A 160 -2.37 17.61 2.94
N GLY A 161 -3.44 18.41 2.79
CA GLY A 161 -4.75 18.02 2.26
C GLY A 161 -5.91 18.66 3.03
N GLY A 162 -7.13 18.22 2.73
CA GLY A 162 -8.34 18.75 3.36
C GLY A 162 -8.61 18.24 4.79
N PRO A 163 -9.79 18.58 5.33
CA PRO A 163 -10.07 18.47 6.74
C PRO A 163 -10.09 17.04 7.28
N LEU A 164 -9.99 16.95 8.60
CA LEU A 164 -10.16 15.71 9.34
C LEU A 164 -11.64 15.28 9.26
N LYS A 165 -11.88 14.03 8.87
CA LYS A 165 -13.22 13.46 8.68
C LYS A 165 -13.93 13.16 9.99
N TYR A 166 -13.19 12.91 11.07
CA TYR A 166 -13.73 12.60 12.38
C TYR A 166 -13.15 13.57 13.41
N PRO A 167 -13.93 14.54 13.92
CA PRO A 167 -13.40 15.66 14.73
C PRO A 167 -12.74 15.22 16.04
N TYR A 168 -13.18 14.09 16.62
CA TYR A 168 -12.66 13.57 17.89
C TYR A 168 -11.65 12.43 17.70
N SER A 169 -10.86 12.47 16.63
CA SER A 169 -9.84 11.44 16.38
C SER A 169 -8.69 11.56 17.38
N CYS A 170 -8.35 10.45 18.04
CA CYS A 170 -7.14 10.32 18.85
C CYS A 170 -6.09 9.49 18.11
N ILE A 171 -4.88 10.01 17.94
CA ILE A 171 -3.78 9.30 17.27
C ILE A 171 -2.75 8.91 18.33
N LEU A 172 -2.63 7.60 18.54
CA LEU A 172 -1.63 7.01 19.44
C LEU A 172 -0.46 6.49 18.61
N TRP A 173 0.69 7.15 18.70
CA TRP A 173 1.92 6.72 18.04
C TRP A 173 2.80 5.92 19.00
N LEU A 174 2.84 4.60 18.81
CA LEU A 174 3.79 3.75 19.52
C LEU A 174 5.18 3.91 18.91
N HIS A 175 6.12 4.40 19.71
CA HIS A 175 7.50 4.63 19.33
C HIS A 175 8.44 3.83 20.22
N ALA A 176 9.54 3.35 19.64
CA ALA A 176 10.61 2.65 20.34
C ALA A 176 11.95 3.19 19.87
N ASP A 177 12.98 3.06 20.71
CA ASP A 177 14.35 3.34 20.31
C ASP A 177 14.75 2.50 19.09
N GLN A 178 15.55 3.10 18.18
CA GLN A 178 15.86 2.47 16.89
C GLN A 178 16.71 1.21 17.06
N ALA A 179 17.66 1.17 18.01
CA ALA A 179 18.49 0.00 18.23
C ALA A 179 17.66 -1.15 18.84
N ALA A 180 16.82 -0.83 19.81
CA ALA A 180 15.90 -1.79 20.40
C ALA A 180 14.88 -2.34 19.37
N LEU A 181 14.38 -1.48 18.48
CA LEU A 181 13.47 -1.86 17.40
C LEU A 181 14.18 -2.76 16.38
N ASP A 182 15.38 -2.40 15.93
CA ASP A 182 16.13 -3.17 14.93
C ASP A 182 16.41 -4.59 15.44
N ALA A 183 16.79 -4.75 16.72
CA ALA A 183 16.99 -6.06 17.33
C ALA A 183 15.70 -6.90 17.41
N ARG A 184 14.57 -6.27 17.78
CA ARG A 184 13.25 -6.94 17.80
C ARG A 184 12.79 -7.35 16.41
N LEU A 185 13.06 -6.54 15.38
CA LEU A 185 12.70 -6.84 14.00
C LEU A 185 13.51 -8.02 13.45
N ASP A 186 14.81 -8.11 13.79
CA ASP A 186 15.63 -9.27 13.41
C ASP A 186 15.10 -10.54 14.05
N LYS A 187 14.90 -10.53 15.38
CA LYS A 187 14.35 -11.67 16.12
C LYS A 187 13.00 -12.10 15.56
N ARG A 188 12.13 -11.14 15.24
CA ARG A 188 10.81 -11.43 14.65
C ARG A 188 10.94 -12.18 13.32
N VAL A 189 11.90 -11.82 12.46
CA VAL A 189 12.10 -12.55 11.20
C VAL A 189 12.56 -13.99 11.48
N ASP A 190 13.43 -14.19 12.46
CA ASP A 190 13.86 -15.52 12.87
C ASP A 190 12.68 -16.35 13.40
N ASP A 191 11.83 -15.76 14.25
CA ASP A 191 10.60 -16.39 14.76
C ASP A 191 9.62 -16.73 13.63
N MET A 192 9.50 -15.87 12.61
CA MET A 192 8.67 -16.14 11.42
C MET A 192 9.17 -17.34 10.62
N VAL A 193 10.49 -17.45 10.42
CA VAL A 193 11.10 -18.61 9.76
C VAL A 193 10.83 -19.89 10.54
N ALA A 194 11.01 -19.86 11.86
CA ALA A 194 10.72 -20.98 12.75
C ALA A 194 9.23 -21.37 12.75
N SER A 195 8.33 -20.40 12.55
CA SER A 195 6.88 -20.60 12.53
C SER A 195 6.33 -21.14 11.19
N GLY A 196 7.19 -21.41 10.20
CA GLY A 196 6.78 -21.98 8.92
C GLY A 196 6.65 -20.98 7.76
N LEU A 197 7.32 -19.82 7.84
CA LEU A 197 7.33 -18.84 6.74
C LEU A 197 7.69 -19.46 5.39
N LEU A 198 8.67 -20.37 5.36
CA LEU A 198 9.13 -20.98 4.11
C LEU A 198 8.05 -21.85 3.46
N GLU A 199 7.29 -22.60 4.25
CA GLU A 199 6.19 -23.43 3.76
C GLU A 199 5.05 -22.56 3.21
N GLU A 200 4.74 -21.46 3.90
CA GLU A 200 3.77 -20.48 3.44
C GLU A 200 4.17 -19.86 2.09
N LEU A 201 5.43 -19.45 1.94
CA LEU A 201 5.95 -18.88 0.70
C LEU A 201 5.98 -19.91 -0.44
N ARG A 202 6.36 -21.16 -0.17
CA ARG A 202 6.29 -22.28 -1.15
C ARG A 202 4.86 -22.54 -1.60
N ASN A 203 3.90 -22.56 -0.67
CA ASN A 203 2.49 -22.75 -0.98
C ASN A 203 1.97 -21.62 -1.88
N PHE A 204 2.31 -20.38 -1.55
CA PHE A 204 1.94 -19.23 -2.35
C PHE A 204 2.60 -19.26 -3.73
N HIS A 205 3.88 -19.61 -3.81
CA HIS A 205 4.61 -19.74 -5.07
C HIS A 205 3.95 -20.78 -5.99
N ARG A 206 3.65 -21.98 -5.47
CA ARG A 206 3.00 -23.06 -6.23
C ARG A 206 1.63 -22.67 -6.77
N ARG A 207 0.82 -21.98 -5.96
CA ARG A 207 -0.57 -21.65 -6.29
C ARG A 207 -0.75 -20.42 -7.18
N TYR A 208 0.13 -19.42 -7.06
CA TYR A 208 -0.11 -18.11 -7.65
C TYR A 208 1.05 -17.57 -8.48
N ASN A 209 2.28 -18.00 -8.19
CA ASN A 209 3.45 -17.47 -8.87
C ASN A 209 3.89 -18.36 -10.03
N ARG A 210 3.81 -19.69 -9.90
CA ARG A 210 4.34 -20.66 -10.87
C ARG A 210 3.80 -20.43 -12.28
N GLU A 211 2.48 -20.24 -12.43
CA GLU A 211 1.84 -19.94 -13.71
C GLU A 211 2.31 -18.59 -14.27
N LYS A 212 2.42 -17.55 -13.43
CA LYS A 212 2.91 -16.23 -13.85
C LYS A 212 4.38 -16.23 -14.26
N VAL A 213 5.22 -17.05 -13.61
CA VAL A 213 6.62 -17.24 -14.00
C VAL A 213 6.69 -17.95 -15.36
N ALA A 214 5.88 -18.99 -15.57
CA ALA A 214 5.83 -19.72 -16.83
C ALA A 214 5.36 -18.83 -18.00
N GLU A 215 4.44 -17.89 -17.75
CA GLU A 215 3.96 -16.92 -18.73
C GLU A 215 4.90 -15.72 -18.94
N ASN A 216 6.03 -15.63 -18.23
CA ASN A 216 6.95 -14.48 -18.21
C ASN A 216 6.27 -13.12 -17.90
N ARG A 217 5.15 -13.16 -17.16
CA ARG A 217 4.34 -11.99 -16.75
C ARG A 217 4.60 -11.61 -15.29
N GLN A 218 5.87 -11.60 -14.89
CA GLN A 218 6.23 -11.28 -13.51
C GLN A 218 6.03 -9.78 -13.23
N ASP A 219 4.99 -9.48 -12.47
CA ASP A 219 4.70 -8.12 -12.03
C ASP A 219 4.85 -7.98 -10.51
N TYR A 220 6.08 -7.74 -10.07
CA TYR A 220 6.38 -7.38 -8.67
C TYR A 220 5.93 -5.98 -8.29
N GLN A 221 5.39 -5.25 -9.26
CA GLN A 221 5.02 -3.87 -9.14
C GLN A 221 3.54 -3.69 -8.80
N HIS A 222 2.77 -4.78 -8.65
CA HIS A 222 1.33 -4.77 -8.35
C HIS A 222 0.89 -5.84 -7.33
N GLY A 223 -0.22 -5.57 -6.65
CA GLY A 223 -0.89 -6.51 -5.75
C GLY A 223 -0.04 -7.03 -4.58
N ILE A 224 -0.34 -8.27 -4.19
CA ILE A 224 0.34 -8.99 -3.09
C ILE A 224 1.83 -9.24 -3.37
N PHE A 225 2.24 -9.28 -4.65
CA PHE A 225 3.62 -9.46 -5.06
C PHE A 225 4.52 -8.28 -4.68
N GLN A 226 3.94 -7.12 -4.33
CA GLN A 226 4.68 -5.99 -3.74
C GLN A 226 5.09 -6.21 -2.28
N SER A 227 4.47 -7.16 -1.58
CA SER A 227 4.68 -7.35 -0.14
C SER A 227 6.13 -7.68 0.20
N ILE A 228 6.58 -7.15 1.34
CA ILE A 228 7.89 -7.45 1.91
C ILE A 228 7.90 -8.93 2.30
N GLY A 229 8.88 -9.66 1.80
CA GLY A 229 9.18 -11.05 2.12
C GLY A 229 8.75 -12.08 1.08
N PHE A 230 8.05 -11.71 0.01
CA PHE A 230 7.92 -12.61 -1.14
C PHE A 230 9.06 -12.40 -2.15
N LYS A 231 9.38 -11.14 -2.48
CA LYS A 231 10.40 -10.80 -3.49
C LYS A 231 11.79 -11.24 -3.09
N GLU A 232 12.08 -11.12 -1.80
CA GLU A 232 13.37 -11.44 -1.20
C GLU A 232 13.69 -12.94 -1.30
N PHE A 233 12.67 -13.79 -1.37
CA PHE A 233 12.80 -15.25 -1.52
C PHE A 233 12.53 -15.71 -2.95
N HIS A 234 12.35 -14.81 -3.92
CA HIS A 234 11.97 -15.18 -5.28
C HIS A 234 12.99 -16.14 -5.92
N GLU A 235 14.29 -15.78 -5.88
CA GLU A 235 15.38 -16.60 -6.41
C GLU A 235 15.41 -17.99 -5.78
N TYR A 236 15.26 -18.06 -4.45
CA TYR A 236 15.18 -19.31 -3.71
C TYR A 236 14.03 -20.19 -4.21
N LEU A 237 12.83 -19.61 -4.34
CA LEU A 237 11.61 -20.34 -4.73
C LEU A 237 11.65 -20.86 -6.17
N ILE A 238 12.25 -20.14 -7.12
CA ILE A 238 12.36 -20.60 -8.52
C ILE A 238 13.46 -21.64 -8.73
N SER A 239 14.51 -21.61 -7.90
CA SER A 239 15.62 -22.57 -7.96
C SER A 239 15.33 -23.88 -7.24
N GLU A 240 14.20 -23.98 -6.54
CA GLU A 240 13.83 -25.14 -5.74
C GLU A 240 13.71 -26.39 -6.63
N GLY A 241 14.51 -27.42 -6.32
CA GLY A 241 14.59 -28.66 -7.10
C GLY A 241 15.53 -28.63 -8.31
N ASN A 242 16.07 -27.47 -8.68
CA ASN A 242 16.95 -27.29 -9.85
C ASN A 242 18.39 -26.89 -9.49
N CYS A 243 18.73 -26.79 -8.20
CA CYS A 243 20.06 -26.40 -7.72
C CYS A 243 20.59 -27.37 -6.64
N SER A 244 21.89 -27.29 -6.37
CA SER A 244 22.51 -28.09 -5.30
C SER A 244 21.98 -27.67 -3.91
N PRO A 245 21.95 -28.59 -2.92
CA PRO A 245 21.53 -28.27 -1.55
C PRO A 245 22.29 -27.09 -0.95
N GLU A 246 23.59 -26.97 -1.26
CA GLU A 246 24.47 -25.88 -0.82
C GLU A 246 24.03 -24.53 -1.41
N THR A 247 23.72 -24.51 -2.70
CA THR A 247 23.24 -23.31 -3.40
C THR A 247 21.88 -22.87 -2.85
N SER A 248 20.98 -23.83 -2.59
CA SER A 248 19.67 -23.57 -2.00
C SER A 248 19.78 -22.96 -0.61
N ALA A 249 20.70 -23.46 0.23
CA ALA A 249 20.97 -22.93 1.56
C ALA A 249 21.51 -21.48 1.50
N LEU A 250 22.43 -21.20 0.58
CA LEU A 250 22.97 -19.85 0.38
C LEU A 250 21.88 -18.85 -0.07
N LEU A 251 21.00 -19.25 -1.00
CA LEU A 251 19.88 -18.42 -1.46
C LEU A 251 18.86 -18.17 -0.34
N LEU A 252 18.62 -19.17 0.50
CA LEU A 252 17.76 -19.04 1.67
C LEU A 252 18.31 -18.00 2.65
N GLU A 253 19.59 -18.10 3.00
CA GLU A 253 20.24 -17.15 3.91
C GLU A 253 20.23 -15.73 3.33
N LYS A 254 20.53 -15.59 2.03
CA LYS A 254 20.42 -14.32 1.31
C LYS A 254 19.01 -13.72 1.42
N GLY A 255 17.97 -14.54 1.23
CA GLY A 255 16.57 -14.12 1.33
C GLY A 255 16.19 -13.65 2.75
N ILE A 256 16.64 -14.36 3.79
CA ILE A 256 16.42 -13.99 5.19
C ILE A 256 17.10 -12.65 5.52
N GLN A 257 18.36 -12.48 5.12
CA GLN A 257 19.09 -11.23 5.35
C GLN A 257 18.45 -10.05 4.62
N ALA A 258 18.02 -10.26 3.36
CA ALA A 258 17.28 -9.25 2.61
C ALA A 258 15.96 -8.88 3.30
N LEU A 259 15.19 -9.86 3.79
CA LEU A 259 13.95 -9.63 4.53
C LEU A 259 14.19 -8.79 5.80
N LYS A 260 15.23 -9.11 6.58
CA LYS A 260 15.62 -8.32 7.77
C LYS A 260 15.93 -6.86 7.39
N GLN A 261 16.74 -6.65 6.36
CA GLN A 261 17.11 -5.31 5.89
C GLN A 261 15.91 -4.50 5.39
N VAL A 262 15.05 -5.09 4.56
CA VAL A 262 13.87 -4.41 4.00
C VAL A 262 12.86 -4.09 5.10
N THR A 263 12.71 -4.97 6.09
CA THR A 263 11.87 -4.74 7.28
C THR A 263 12.34 -3.52 8.07
N LYS A 264 13.64 -3.40 8.36
CA LYS A 264 14.21 -2.22 9.04
C LYS A 264 14.02 -0.94 8.23
N ARG A 265 14.28 -0.99 6.91
CA ARG A 265 14.04 0.15 6.01
C ARG A 265 12.57 0.57 5.99
N TYR A 266 11.65 -0.38 6.05
CA TYR A 266 10.22 -0.11 6.13
C TYR A 266 9.85 0.61 7.44
N ALA A 267 10.32 0.12 8.59
CA ALA A 267 10.11 0.76 9.89
C ALA A 267 10.60 2.23 9.90
N ARG A 268 11.79 2.49 9.35
CA ARG A 268 12.34 3.85 9.23
C ARG A 268 11.47 4.75 8.32
N ARG A 269 10.96 4.21 7.21
CA ARG A 269 10.02 4.93 6.33
C ARG A 269 8.70 5.25 7.03
N GLN A 270 8.17 4.34 7.85
CA GLN A 270 6.97 4.58 8.64
C GLN A 270 7.18 5.73 9.63
N ASN A 271 8.28 5.73 10.38
CA ASN A 271 8.64 6.83 11.29
C ASN A 271 8.79 8.16 10.55
N LYS A 272 9.46 8.17 9.39
CA LYS A 272 9.58 9.37 8.55
C LYS A 272 8.20 9.86 8.09
N TRP A 273 7.27 8.96 7.78
CA TRP A 273 5.91 9.33 7.41
C TRP A 273 5.17 9.99 8.57
N VAL A 274 5.13 9.36 9.75
CA VAL A 274 4.46 9.94 10.94
C VAL A 274 5.00 11.33 11.24
N ARG A 275 6.32 11.49 11.30
CA ARG A 275 6.95 12.78 11.57
C ARG A 275 6.61 13.87 10.55
N ASN A 276 6.51 13.52 9.26
CA ASN A 276 6.29 14.53 8.22
C ASN A 276 4.82 14.75 7.86
N ARG A 277 3.95 13.77 8.10
CA ARG A 277 2.55 13.79 7.66
C ARG A 277 1.56 13.89 8.79
N PHE A 278 1.88 13.41 9.99
CA PHE A 278 0.96 13.46 11.14
C PHE A 278 1.39 14.52 12.16
N LEU A 279 2.69 14.67 12.44
CA LEU A 279 3.17 15.65 13.43
C LEU A 279 3.37 17.07 12.90
N LYS A 280 3.54 17.25 11.59
CA LYS A 280 3.73 18.56 10.95
C LYS A 280 2.42 19.21 10.47
N ARG A 281 1.27 18.57 10.77
CA ARG A 281 -0.05 19.09 10.40
C ARG A 281 -0.53 20.10 11.42
#